data_AF-A0A8J7RFR7-F1
#
_entry.id   AF-A0A8J7RFR7-F1
#
_cell.length_a   1.000
_cell.length_b   1.000
_cell.length_c   1.000
_cell.angle_alpha   90.00
_cell.angle_beta   90.00
_cell.angle_gamma   90.00
#
_symmetry.space_group_name_H-M   'P 1'
#
loop_
_entity.id
_entity.type
_entity.pdbx_description
1 polymer ?
#
loop_
_entity_poly.entity_id
_entity_poly.type
_entity_poly.pdbx_seq_one_letter_code
_entity_poly.pdbx_strand_id
1 'polypeptide(L)'
;MRKSKKANQNLRNIVNERIDILMNLAEKETKRGNTDRVKRYVTLSRKLAMKIRMSFPKRWKRHICKNCDSFLIYGLNATVRTNPKESCVTITCLECGNIVRIPYLKEKKLKRQLKYKERTENSNPNPNPIENSILNNN
;
A
#
# COMPACT_ATOMS: atom_id res chain seq x y z
N MET A 1 -17.24 -24.16 -17.33
CA MET A 1 -18.03 -22.92 -17.52
C MET A 1 -17.22 -21.69 -17.09
N ARG A 2 -17.01 -20.70 -17.97
CA ARG A 2 -16.39 -19.41 -17.59
C ARG A 2 -17.42 -18.59 -16.80
N LYS A 3 -17.10 -18.21 -15.56
CA LYS A 3 -17.96 -17.32 -14.75
C LYS A 3 -18.00 -15.92 -15.36
N SER A 4 -19.17 -15.27 -15.29
CA SER A 4 -19.35 -13.86 -15.66
C SER A 4 -18.38 -12.94 -14.91
N LYS A 5 -17.94 -11.87 -15.56
CA LYS A 5 -17.06 -10.83 -14.97
C LYS A 5 -17.62 -10.31 -13.64
N LYS A 6 -18.94 -10.14 -13.53
CA LYS A 6 -19.63 -9.68 -12.31
C LYS A 6 -19.55 -10.71 -11.16
N ALA A 7 -19.74 -11.99 -11.46
CA ALA A 7 -19.61 -13.06 -10.46
C ALA A 7 -18.17 -13.19 -9.92
N ASN A 8 -17.17 -12.99 -10.78
CA ASN A 8 -15.76 -12.96 -10.35
C ASN A 8 -15.45 -11.74 -9.46
N GLN A 9 -16.06 -10.59 -9.74
CA GLN A 9 -15.88 -9.40 -8.91
C GLN A 9 -16.54 -9.57 -7.54
N ASN A 10 -17.76 -10.11 -7.48
CA ASN A 10 -18.44 -10.39 -6.21
C ASN A 10 -17.64 -11.35 -5.33
N LEU A 11 -17.07 -12.41 -5.94
CA LEU A 11 -16.20 -13.35 -5.22
C LEU A 11 -14.95 -12.65 -4.67
N ARG A 12 -14.33 -11.75 -5.43
CA ARG A 12 -13.18 -10.96 -4.96
C ARG A 12 -13.54 -10.07 -3.78
N ASN A 13 -14.74 -9.47 -3.79
CA ASN A 13 -15.22 -8.62 -2.69
C ASN A 13 -15.43 -9.45 -1.41
N ILE A 14 -16.11 -10.60 -1.50
CA ILE A 14 -16.31 -11.51 -0.36
C ILE A 14 -14.97 -12.00 0.21
N VAL A 15 -14.01 -12.35 -0.66
CA VAL A 15 -12.69 -12.77 -0.21
C VAL A 15 -11.91 -11.61 0.41
N ASN A 16 -12.03 -10.39 -0.11
CA ASN A 16 -11.46 -9.19 0.51
C ASN A 16 -11.98 -8.98 1.93
N GLU A 17 -13.30 -9.03 2.12
CA GLU A 17 -13.93 -8.93 3.44
C GLU A 17 -13.42 -10.02 4.38
N ARG A 18 -13.33 -11.26 3.89
CA ARG A 18 -12.84 -12.38 4.69
C ARG A 18 -11.38 -12.24 5.09
N ILE A 19 -10.53 -11.74 4.18
CA ILE A 19 -9.13 -11.41 4.50
C ILE A 19 -9.07 -10.30 5.54
N ASP A 20 -9.91 -9.27 5.43
CA ASP A 20 -9.95 -8.16 6.38
C ASP A 20 -10.33 -8.66 7.79
N ILE A 21 -11.36 -9.49 7.90
CA ILE A 21 -11.78 -10.09 9.17
C ILE A 21 -10.65 -10.94 9.77
N LEU A 22 -10.03 -11.83 8.98
CA LEU A 22 -8.93 -12.68 9.45
C LEU A 22 -7.71 -11.86 9.91
N MET A 23 -7.37 -10.79 9.21
CA MET A 23 -6.25 -9.91 9.57
C MET A 23 -6.53 -9.09 10.82
N ASN A 24 -7.76 -8.60 11.00
CA ASN A 24 -8.16 -7.93 12.24
C ASN A 24 -8.09 -8.89 13.44
N LEU A 25 -8.48 -10.16 13.27
CA LEU A 25 -8.32 -11.19 14.30
C LEU A 25 -6.84 -11.48 14.58
N ALA A 26 -6.01 -11.57 13.54
CA ALA A 26 -4.57 -11.74 13.68
C ALA A 26 -3.94 -10.60 14.48
N GLU A 27 -4.31 -9.35 14.21
CA GLU A 27 -3.83 -8.19 14.97
C GLU A 27 -4.17 -8.30 16.47
N LYS A 28 -5.43 -8.65 16.79
CA LYS A 28 -5.89 -8.81 18.18
C LYS A 28 -5.14 -9.92 18.90
N GLU A 29 -4.97 -11.07 18.26
CA GLU A 29 -4.28 -12.23 18.83
C GLU A 29 -2.78 -12.02 18.96
N THR A 30 -2.17 -11.22 18.09
CA THR A 30 -0.75 -10.84 18.20
C THR A 30 -0.51 -10.03 19.46
N LYS A 31 -1.39 -9.08 19.78
CA LYS A 31 -1.32 -8.29 21.03
C LYS A 31 -1.49 -9.14 22.28
N ARG A 32 -2.18 -10.29 22.16
CA ARG A 32 -2.38 -11.28 23.24
C ARG A 32 -1.23 -12.29 23.37
N GLY A 33 -0.26 -12.30 22.44
CA GLY A 33 0.86 -13.24 22.45
C GLY A 33 0.57 -14.63 21.84
N ASN A 34 -0.61 -14.85 21.26
CA ASN A 34 -1.00 -16.16 20.70
C ASN A 34 -0.44 -16.38 19.28
N THR A 35 0.88 -16.59 19.18
CA THR A 35 1.62 -16.62 17.90
C THR A 35 1.15 -17.69 16.91
N ASP A 36 0.80 -18.90 17.37
CA ASP A 36 0.35 -19.99 16.49
C ASP A 36 -0.98 -19.68 15.81
N ARG A 37 -1.91 -19.06 16.54
CA ARG A 37 -3.21 -18.66 16.03
C ARG A 37 -3.07 -17.55 14.99
N VAL A 38 -2.16 -16.60 15.24
CA VAL A 38 -1.82 -15.52 14.31
C VAL A 38 -1.27 -16.07 13.00
N LYS A 39 -0.26 -16.95 13.07
CA LYS A 39 0.33 -17.59 11.88
C LYS A 39 -0.76 -18.29 11.06
N ARG A 40 -1.65 -19.04 11.73
CA ARG A 40 -2.76 -19.71 11.06
C ARG A 40 -3.69 -18.74 10.32
N TYR A 41 -4.05 -17.61 10.92
CA TYR A 41 -4.89 -16.60 10.26
C TYR A 41 -4.20 -15.95 9.06
N VAL A 42 -2.90 -15.63 9.18
CA VAL A 42 -2.11 -15.07 8.08
C VAL A 42 -2.00 -16.06 6.92
N THR A 43 -1.65 -17.31 7.20
CA THR A 43 -1.54 -18.36 6.19
C THR A 43 -2.89 -18.61 5.50
N LEU A 44 -4.01 -18.66 6.24
CA LEU A 44 -5.35 -18.78 5.65
C LEU A 44 -5.68 -17.62 4.72
N SER A 45 -5.41 -16.39 5.15
CA SER A 45 -5.66 -15.18 4.36
C SER A 45 -4.86 -15.19 3.06
N ARG A 46 -3.59 -15.61 3.12
CA ARG A 46 -2.72 -15.74 1.94
C ARG A 46 -3.23 -16.81 1.00
N LYS A 47 -3.60 -18.00 1.51
CA LYS A 47 -4.16 -19.10 0.71
C LYS A 47 -5.43 -18.66 -0.02
N LEU A 48 -6.31 -17.90 0.65
CA LEU A 48 -7.50 -17.32 0.00
C LEU A 48 -7.10 -16.39 -1.16
N ALA A 49 -6.19 -15.44 -0.91
CA ALA A 49 -5.74 -14.50 -1.94
C ALA A 49 -5.10 -15.19 -3.15
N MET A 50 -4.26 -16.21 -2.90
CA MET A 50 -3.61 -17.02 -3.93
C MET A 50 -4.63 -17.83 -4.74
N LYS A 51 -5.61 -18.46 -4.08
CA LYS A 51 -6.64 -19.28 -4.72
C LYS A 51 -7.44 -18.50 -5.77
N ILE A 52 -7.76 -17.25 -5.47
CA ILE A 52 -8.50 -16.38 -6.40
C ILE A 52 -7.60 -15.46 -7.24
N ARG A 53 -6.26 -15.63 -7.13
CA ARG A 53 -5.23 -14.85 -7.83
C ARG A 53 -5.44 -13.34 -7.70
N MET A 54 -5.69 -12.87 -6.49
CA MET A 54 -5.89 -11.45 -6.21
C MET A 54 -4.67 -10.84 -5.53
N SER A 55 -4.47 -9.52 -5.71
CA SER A 55 -3.49 -8.79 -4.91
C SER A 55 -3.99 -8.68 -3.48
N PHE A 56 -3.08 -8.87 -2.52
CA PHE A 56 -3.38 -8.67 -1.11
C PHE A 56 -3.80 -7.21 -0.84
N PRO A 57 -4.79 -6.94 0.03
CA PRO A 57 -5.22 -5.59 0.38
C PRO A 57 -4.05 -4.71 0.83
N LYS A 58 -3.97 -3.47 0.32
CA LYS A 58 -2.84 -2.56 0.58
C LYS A 58 -2.60 -2.30 2.07
N ARG A 59 -3.69 -2.21 2.86
CA ARG A 59 -3.67 -2.05 4.32
C ARG A 59 -2.85 -3.13 5.00
N TRP A 60 -3.09 -4.39 4.67
CA TRP A 60 -2.47 -5.54 5.35
C TRP A 60 -1.21 -6.06 4.68
N LYS A 61 -0.97 -5.73 3.41
CA LYS A 61 0.13 -6.26 2.60
C LYS A 61 1.53 -6.08 3.23
N ARG A 62 1.72 -5.06 4.06
CA ARG A 62 2.99 -4.73 4.73
C ARG A 62 3.07 -5.24 6.18
N HIS A 63 1.94 -5.66 6.74
CA HIS A 63 1.82 -6.16 8.11
C HIS A 63 2.01 -7.68 8.20
N ILE A 64 2.48 -8.33 7.13
CA ILE A 64 2.72 -9.77 7.12
C ILE A 64 4.18 -10.04 6.78
N CYS A 65 4.83 -10.89 7.58
CA CYS A 65 6.10 -11.45 7.18
C CYS A 65 5.87 -12.47 6.08
N LYS A 66 6.63 -12.38 4.98
CA LYS A 66 6.49 -13.34 3.88
C LYS A 66 7.19 -14.67 4.12
N ASN A 67 8.08 -14.71 5.10
CA ASN A 67 8.91 -15.86 5.43
C ASN A 67 8.25 -16.75 6.50
N CYS A 68 7.99 -16.19 7.69
CA CYS A 68 7.44 -16.93 8.83
C CYS A 68 5.92 -16.80 9.03
N ASP A 69 5.22 -16.09 8.13
CA ASP A 69 3.78 -15.80 8.22
C ASP A 69 3.33 -15.14 9.55
N SER A 70 4.24 -14.48 10.27
CA SER A 70 3.87 -13.68 11.44
C SER A 70 3.20 -12.37 11.04
N PHE A 71 2.34 -11.88 11.92
CA PHE A 71 1.72 -10.57 11.78
C PHE A 71 2.61 -9.51 12.44
N LEU A 72 3.00 -8.50 11.67
CA LEU A 72 3.96 -7.47 12.06
C LEU A 72 3.24 -6.27 12.67
N ILE A 73 3.50 -6.05 13.96
CA ILE A 73 3.17 -4.84 14.70
C ILE A 73 4.46 -4.03 14.84
N TYR A 74 4.47 -2.85 14.21
CA TYR A 74 5.62 -1.95 14.25
C TYR A 74 5.87 -1.47 15.68
N GLY A 75 7.11 -1.59 16.14
CA GLY A 75 7.49 -1.28 17.52
C GLY A 75 7.40 -2.44 18.50
N LEU A 76 6.70 -3.54 18.16
CA LEU A 76 6.62 -4.75 18.98
C LEU A 76 7.52 -5.87 18.43
N ASN A 77 7.17 -6.43 17.28
CA ASN A 77 7.89 -7.55 16.64
C ASN A 77 8.45 -7.19 15.26
N ALA A 78 8.38 -5.91 14.89
CA ALA A 78 8.94 -5.40 13.64
C ALA A 78 9.58 -4.03 13.85
N THR A 79 10.74 -3.82 13.22
CA THR A 79 11.40 -2.50 13.18
C THR A 79 11.21 -1.88 11.80
N VAL A 80 10.91 -0.58 11.78
CA VAL A 80 10.75 0.20 10.55
C VAL A 80 11.81 1.28 10.54
N ARG A 81 12.64 1.31 9.49
CA ARG A 81 13.68 2.31 9.30
C ARG A 81 13.59 2.90 7.90
N THR A 82 13.83 4.20 7.79
CA THR A 82 13.95 4.88 6.49
C THR A 82 15.43 4.94 6.11
N ASN A 83 15.75 4.58 4.86
CA ASN A 83 17.08 4.75 4.28
C ASN A 83 17.00 5.79 3.15
N PRO A 84 17.35 7.06 3.41
CA PRO A 84 17.31 8.12 2.40
C PRO A 84 18.28 7.91 1.24
N LYS A 85 19.42 7.25 1.49
CA LYS A 85 20.44 6.97 0.46
C LYS A 85 19.88 6.04 -0.61
N GLU A 86 19.27 4.94 -0.18
CA GLU A 86 18.60 3.98 -1.07
C GLU A 86 17.18 4.40 -1.49
N SER A 87 16.65 5.49 -0.90
CA SER A 87 15.27 5.95 -1.08
C SER A 87 14.26 4.81 -0.83
N CYS A 88 14.45 4.07 0.26
CA CYS A 88 13.62 2.94 0.64
C CYS A 88 13.21 2.98 2.12
N VAL A 89 12.06 2.38 2.42
CA VAL A 89 11.63 2.07 3.79
C VAL A 89 11.87 0.59 4.02
N THR A 90 12.63 0.27 5.06
CA THR A 90 13.00 -1.09 5.42
C THR A 90 12.17 -1.52 6.61
N ILE A 91 11.50 -2.66 6.49
CA ILE A 91 10.74 -3.33 7.54
C ILE A 91 11.46 -4.64 7.85
N THR A 92 11.96 -4.79 9.07
CA THR A 92 12.64 -6.00 9.52
C THR A 92 11.77 -6.74 10.52
N CYS A 93 11.51 -8.01 10.25
CA CYS A 93 10.85 -8.91 11.19
C CYS A 93 11.83 -9.32 12.29
N LEU A 94 11.48 -9.11 13.55
CA LEU A 94 12.32 -9.48 14.69
C LEU A 94 12.23 -10.96 15.05
N GLU A 95 11.22 -11.68 14.55
CA GLU A 95 11.06 -13.12 14.83
C GLU A 95 11.94 -14.01 13.95
N CYS A 96 12.11 -13.66 12.67
CA CYS A 96 12.87 -14.48 11.70
C CYS A 96 13.99 -13.73 10.98
N GLY A 97 14.19 -12.43 11.26
CA GLY A 97 15.20 -11.60 10.62
C GLY A 97 14.89 -11.19 9.16
N ASN A 98 13.77 -11.62 8.57
CA ASN A 98 13.45 -11.28 7.18
C ASN A 98 13.26 -9.77 6.98
N ILE A 99 13.93 -9.23 5.95
CA ILE A 99 13.96 -7.80 5.64
C ILE A 99 13.16 -7.52 4.37
N VAL A 100 12.15 -6.66 4.48
CA VAL A 100 11.36 -6.18 3.35
C VAL A 100 11.69 -4.72 3.07
N ARG A 101 12.06 -4.42 1.82
CA ARG A 101 12.34 -3.05 1.37
C ARG A 101 11.20 -2.51 0.50
N ILE A 102 10.77 -1.29 0.78
CA ILE A 102 9.74 -0.57 0.04
C ILE A 102 10.39 0.66 -0.59
N PRO A 103 10.75 0.61 -1.88
CA PRO A 103 11.33 1.76 -2.56
C PRO A 103 10.28 2.85 -2.79
N TYR A 104 10.67 4.11 -2.62
CA TYR A 104 9.84 5.29 -2.92
C TYR A 104 10.51 6.21 -3.97
N LEU A 105 11.34 5.62 -4.84
CA LEU A 105 12.11 6.34 -5.86
C LEU A 105 11.20 7.04 -6.88
N LYS A 106 10.06 6.42 -7.25
CA LYS A 106 9.12 6.99 -8.22
C LYS A 106 8.49 8.26 -7.68
N GLU A 107 8.07 8.23 -6.43
CA GLU A 107 7.47 9.33 -5.69
C GLU A 107 8.48 10.48 -5.52
N LYS A 108 9.75 10.15 -5.22
CA LYS A 108 10.84 11.14 -5.15
C LYS A 108 11.11 11.81 -6.50
N LYS A 109 11.12 11.06 -7.60
CA LYS A 109 11.27 11.60 -8.97
C LYS A 109 10.10 12.50 -9.36
N LEU A 110 8.87 12.07 -9.08
CA LEU A 110 7.67 12.86 -9.32
C LEU A 110 7.72 14.19 -8.57
N LYS A 111 8.08 14.19 -7.28
CA LYS A 111 8.25 15.42 -6.49
C LYS A 111 9.30 16.36 -7.10
N ARG A 112 10.42 15.80 -7.62
CA ARG A 112 11.46 16.60 -8.29
C ARG A 112 10.95 17.24 -9.59
N GLN A 113 10.18 16.51 -10.38
CA GLN A 113 9.58 17.01 -11.62
C GLN A 113 8.56 18.12 -11.35
N LEU A 114 7.66 17.91 -10.37
CA LEU A 114 6.69 18.92 -9.95
C LEU A 114 7.38 20.21 -9.50
N LYS A 115 8.42 20.10 -8.66
CA LYS A 115 9.22 21.25 -8.22
C LYS A 115 9.95 21.97 -9.36
N TYR A 116 10.32 21.27 -10.44
CA TYR A 116 10.89 21.90 -11.62
C TYR A 116 9.83 22.68 -12.38
N LYS A 117 8.66 22.06 -12.63
CA LYS A 117 7.52 22.67 -13.31
C LYS A 117 7.03 23.94 -12.60
N GLU A 118 6.84 23.88 -11.29
CA GLU A 118 6.48 25.05 -10.46
C GLU A 118 7.50 26.19 -10.60
N ARG A 119 8.80 25.87 -10.61
CA ARG A 119 9.85 26.88 -10.79
C ARG A 119 9.83 27.51 -12.17
N THR A 120 9.63 26.71 -13.22
CA THR A 120 9.55 27.22 -14.60
C THR A 120 8.32 28.09 -14.83
N GLU A 121 7.18 27.75 -14.21
CA GLU A 121 5.94 28.53 -14.28
C GLU A 121 6.09 29.85 -13.51
N ASN A 122 6.72 29.83 -12.33
CA ASN A 122 6.94 31.04 -11.52
C ASN A 122 8.03 31.98 -12.08
N SER A 123 8.98 31.47 -12.87
CA SER A 123 10.02 32.29 -13.52
C SER A 123 9.58 32.93 -14.84
N ASN A 124 8.40 32.59 -15.36
CA ASN A 124 7.86 33.14 -16.59
C ASN A 124 6.55 33.87 -16.28
N PRO A 125 6.60 35.11 -15.75
CA PRO A 125 5.37 35.89 -15.54
C PRO A 125 4.82 36.22 -16.92
N ASN A 126 3.77 35.52 -17.35
CA ASN A 126 3.11 35.79 -18.62
C ASN A 126 2.63 37.26 -18.64
N PRO A 127 3.20 38.15 -19.49
CA PRO A 127 2.63 39.48 -19.65
C PRO A 127 1.53 39.39 -20.70
N ASN A 128 0.33 39.83 -20.28
CA ASN A 128 -0.84 40.22 -21.07
C ASN A 128 -2.01 39.23 -21.16
N PRO A 129 -3.14 39.60 -20.54
CA PRO A 129 -4.44 39.52 -21.17
C PRO A 129 -4.71 40.86 -21.90
N ILE A 130 -4.48 40.91 -23.21
CA ILE A 130 -5.19 41.89 -24.07
C ILE A 130 -6.06 41.05 -24.99
N GLU A 131 -7.29 41.55 -25.22
CA GLU A 131 -8.39 41.02 -26.06
C GLU A 131 -9.39 40.11 -25.31
N ASN A 132 -10.67 40.48 -25.09
CA ASN A 132 -11.53 41.41 -25.81
C ASN A 132 -12.56 42.10 -24.91
N SER A 133 -12.41 43.40 -24.72
CA SER A 133 -13.54 44.32 -24.72
C SER A 133 -14.07 44.39 -26.16
N ILE A 134 -15.19 43.74 -26.48
CA ILE A 134 -16.19 44.03 -27.53
C ILE A 134 -17.07 42.77 -27.64
N LEU A 135 -18.28 42.85 -27.08
CA LEU A 135 -19.55 42.21 -27.49
C LEU A 135 -20.55 42.18 -26.31
N ASN A 136 -20.73 43.31 -25.64
CA ASN A 136 -21.94 43.60 -24.87
C ASN A 136 -22.20 45.09 -25.03
N ASN A 137 -22.80 45.46 -26.15
CA ASN A 137 -23.61 46.66 -26.30
C ASN A 137 -24.53 46.46 -27.52
N ASN A 138 -25.83 46.34 -27.20
CA ASN A 138 -27.03 46.39 -28.05
C ASN A 138 -27.38 45.15 -28.88
#